data_AF-A0A1L5NLJ9-F1
#
_entry.id   AF-A0A1L5NLJ9-F1
#
_cell.length_a   1.000
_cell.length_b   1.000
_cell.length_c   1.000
_cell.angle_alpha   90.00
_cell.angle_beta   90.00
_cell.angle_gamma   90.00
#
_symmetry.space_group_name_H-M   'P 1'
#
loop_
_entity.id
_entity.type
_entity.pdbx_description
1 polymer ?
#
loop_
_entity_poly.entity_id
_entity_poly.type
_entity_poly.pdbx_seq_one_letter_code
_entity_poly.pdbx_strand_id
1 'polypeptide(L)'
;MGVKGIGFAFMIGAAALAPANALDRPKADDVFNPESADEKFAETVDRWNGAFLWEPASASTNITTRFGDEARAVFGPIPDADCGGGGAKTIPLEVDGNIVDLKPNPDKAGNPLEFEHRDAVGAVVKWTASIPKCDKPSLAGNVTYCGLNSRLNRVVKGNVEWLFLCRKSNASLELEPDPYWQRSNPKFSRFGSIGFNRGTGEIVFFDGRKDQEVFDWSKPFVSPGGRSYSDTAGRAAAEALYDQTFQIQCSACHDNKNPYVINPHIGQARIGYPDGRNDPRARAFSLGAYLPRLPRNERTPFRVIGSGYTSTYAAELKNASTVRDPNGDCTECHTLTTQTTGQRLAPDAVGLEPFISNPSWAQLLELRAEKENFRQVDMHRTEWARRSGGGRIHPWMVPANGNDVSGHSSQISLDTWRELSDCLWGSGGPECGYRPLYTPCPAPAKGAGGDGSAPGDLAVTVLPPDPDAPAERRIRVSWKYLNSYGEVPGRDDVRFNMAVRESRIPAAGEEPHAKDYPSLDEAMGNDFRALRPKVGLSGSARLMQNASYFGHAQYSEASSSMERREYRLDFPGTCNRRYAIRILPKRFCFDQSDVAYGSEDYLLLADVRCD
;
A
#
# COMPACT_ATOMS: atom_id res chain seq x y z
N MET A 1 19.06 -16.77 -57.21
CA MET A 1 20.44 -17.27 -57.44
C MET A 1 20.93 -17.77 -56.08
N GLY A 2 21.13 -19.07 -55.85
CA GLY A 2 22.40 -19.76 -56.14
C GLY A 2 23.18 -19.95 -54.82
N VAL A 3 22.90 -20.91 -53.92
CA VAL A 3 22.94 -22.40 -53.98
C VAL A 3 24.24 -22.98 -53.34
N LYS A 4 24.07 -23.85 -52.31
CA LYS A 4 25.05 -24.77 -51.66
C LYS A 4 26.23 -24.08 -50.92
N GLY A 5 26.87 -24.69 -49.93
CA GLY A 5 26.79 -25.99 -49.22
C GLY A 5 27.89 -25.97 -48.12
N ILE A 6 28.22 -26.97 -47.29
CA ILE A 6 28.13 -28.43 -47.30
C ILE A 6 28.25 -28.87 -45.82
N GLY A 7 27.70 -30.03 -45.43
CA GLY A 7 28.07 -30.71 -44.17
C GLY A 7 28.45 -32.17 -44.43
N PHE A 8 29.31 -32.74 -43.59
CA PHE A 8 29.63 -34.17 -43.33
C PHE A 8 30.71 -34.16 -42.22
N ALA A 9 30.99 -35.15 -41.39
CA ALA A 9 30.34 -36.30 -40.77
C ALA A 9 31.46 -37.06 -40.02
N PHE A 10 31.11 -38.02 -39.15
CA PHE A 10 32.03 -38.83 -38.35
C PHE A 10 33.02 -39.71 -39.16
N MET A 11 34.14 -40.13 -38.53
CA MET A 11 34.42 -41.56 -38.20
C MET A 11 35.77 -41.79 -37.47
N ILE A 12 35.68 -42.42 -36.28
CA ILE A 12 36.50 -43.50 -35.68
C ILE A 12 38.04 -43.56 -35.91
N GLY A 13 38.78 -43.68 -34.80
CA GLY A 13 40.14 -44.26 -34.74
C GLY A 13 40.40 -45.07 -33.46
N ALA A 14 41.04 -46.23 -33.58
CA ALA A 14 41.24 -47.24 -32.52
C ALA A 14 42.41 -48.19 -32.91
N ALA A 15 43.14 -48.87 -32.02
CA ALA A 15 43.30 -48.79 -30.56
C ALA A 15 44.63 -49.49 -30.15
N ALA A 16 45.09 -49.35 -28.89
CA ALA A 16 46.26 -50.07 -28.38
C ALA A 16 46.13 -50.45 -26.88
N LEU A 17 46.79 -51.54 -26.46
CA LEU A 17 46.61 -52.23 -25.18
C LEU A 17 47.93 -52.42 -24.40
N ALA A 18 47.85 -52.25 -23.07
CA ALA A 18 48.65 -52.92 -22.03
C ALA A 18 50.19 -52.64 -21.96
N PRO A 19 50.90 -52.92 -20.83
CA PRO A 19 50.48 -53.71 -19.65
C PRO A 19 50.58 -53.01 -18.28
N ALA A 20 50.18 -53.75 -17.25
CA ALA A 20 50.11 -53.31 -15.86
C ALA A 20 51.47 -53.38 -15.12
N ASN A 21 51.57 -52.61 -14.03
CA ASN A 21 52.36 -52.97 -12.86
C ASN A 21 51.60 -52.55 -11.59
N ALA A 22 51.66 -53.38 -10.55
CA ALA A 22 51.01 -53.13 -9.27
C ALA A 22 51.93 -52.36 -8.33
N LEU A 23 51.36 -51.51 -7.46
CA LEU A 23 51.49 -51.58 -5.99
C LEU A 23 50.77 -50.42 -5.29
N ASP A 24 50.54 -50.63 -3.99
CA ASP A 24 50.09 -49.69 -2.95
C ASP A 24 48.73 -48.99 -3.08
N ARG A 25 47.79 -49.50 -2.27
CA ARG A 25 46.71 -48.71 -1.67
C ARG A 25 47.29 -47.77 -0.60
N PRO A 26 47.04 -46.46 -0.64
CA PRO A 26 46.78 -45.69 0.56
C PRO A 26 45.41 -46.08 1.12
N LYS A 27 45.24 -45.97 2.44
CA LYS A 27 43.90 -46.08 3.05
C LYS A 27 43.04 -44.92 2.55
N ALA A 28 41.74 -45.18 2.36
CA ALA A 28 40.76 -44.12 2.32
C ALA A 28 40.60 -43.57 3.74
N ASP A 29 41.40 -42.57 4.09
CA ASP A 29 41.01 -41.64 5.13
C ASP A 29 39.81 -40.84 4.58
N ASP A 30 38.73 -40.75 5.36
CA ASP A 30 37.53 -39.98 4.98
C ASP A 30 37.90 -38.51 4.79
N VAL A 31 38.12 -38.11 3.54
CA VAL A 31 38.19 -36.71 3.14
C VAL A 31 36.78 -36.15 3.33
N PHE A 32 36.52 -35.58 4.50
CA PHE A 32 35.33 -34.80 4.79
C PHE A 32 35.25 -33.66 3.77
N ASN A 33 34.45 -33.85 2.72
CA ASN A 33 34.13 -32.79 1.77
C ASN A 33 33.09 -31.89 2.44
N PRO A 34 33.41 -30.64 2.82
CA PRO A 34 32.46 -29.79 3.53
C PRO A 34 31.23 -29.48 2.69
N GLU A 35 31.38 -29.41 1.36
CA GLU A 35 30.27 -29.13 0.45
C GLU A 35 29.25 -30.28 0.45
N SER A 36 29.66 -31.55 0.52
CA SER A 36 28.69 -32.66 0.59
C SER A 36 27.96 -32.76 1.93
N ALA A 37 28.61 -32.32 3.03
CA ALA A 37 27.98 -32.25 4.34
C ALA A 37 26.91 -31.14 4.41
N ASP A 38 27.20 -29.95 3.87
CA ASP A 38 26.25 -28.83 3.84
C ASP A 38 25.12 -29.05 2.82
N GLU A 39 25.39 -29.71 1.69
CA GLU A 39 24.34 -30.15 0.76
C GLU A 39 23.38 -31.15 1.41
N LYS A 40 23.89 -32.16 2.14
CA LYS A 40 23.05 -33.13 2.87
C LYS A 40 22.21 -32.47 3.95
N PHE A 41 22.79 -31.51 4.68
CA PHE A 41 22.06 -30.67 5.63
C PHE A 41 20.92 -29.93 4.93
N ALA A 42 21.22 -29.21 3.84
CA ALA A 42 20.24 -28.40 3.12
C ALA A 42 19.11 -29.23 2.55
N GLU A 43 19.40 -30.41 1.98
CA GLU A 43 18.38 -31.36 1.50
C GLU A 43 17.47 -31.87 2.62
N THR A 44 18.06 -32.22 3.77
CA THR A 44 17.30 -32.75 4.91
C THR A 44 16.37 -31.68 5.50
N VAL A 45 16.86 -30.45 5.61
CA VAL A 45 16.07 -29.29 6.07
C VAL A 45 14.99 -28.91 5.08
N ASP A 46 15.27 -28.91 3.77
CA ASP A 46 14.29 -28.64 2.72
C ASP A 46 13.17 -29.70 2.73
N ARG A 47 13.53 -30.99 2.85
CA ARG A 47 12.58 -32.09 3.00
C ARG A 47 11.69 -31.97 4.24
N TRP A 48 12.20 -31.46 5.36
CA TRP A 48 11.43 -31.33 6.60
C TRP A 48 10.63 -30.04 6.72
N ASN A 49 11.06 -28.94 6.10
CA ASN A 49 10.51 -27.60 6.33
C ASN A 49 10.12 -26.84 5.06
N GLY A 50 10.52 -27.27 3.86
CA GLY A 50 10.44 -26.49 2.61
C GLY A 50 9.04 -25.96 2.29
N ALA A 51 7.99 -26.71 2.64
CA ALA A 51 6.59 -26.28 2.52
C ALA A 51 6.23 -25.00 3.31
N PHE A 52 7.05 -24.62 4.29
CA PHE A 52 6.91 -23.46 5.16
C PHE A 52 8.03 -22.42 5.00
N LEU A 53 9.01 -22.65 4.12
CA LEU A 53 10.11 -21.71 3.83
C LEU A 53 9.80 -20.91 2.55
N TRP A 54 9.05 -19.82 2.67
CA TRP A 54 8.55 -19.07 1.51
C TRP A 54 8.22 -17.60 1.81
N GLU A 55 8.37 -16.76 0.79
CA GLU A 55 8.18 -15.30 0.87
C GLU A 55 6.70 -14.92 0.68
N PRO A 56 6.14 -14.05 1.54
CA PRO A 56 4.76 -13.60 1.38
C PRO A 56 4.62 -12.80 0.09
N ALA A 57 3.48 -12.95 -0.59
CA ALA A 57 3.16 -12.32 -1.87
C ALA A 57 4.30 -12.43 -2.92
N SER A 58 4.29 -13.43 -3.79
CA SER A 58 3.25 -13.50 -4.82
C SER A 58 3.25 -14.82 -5.57
N ALA A 59 2.06 -15.35 -5.85
CA ALA A 59 1.88 -16.49 -6.74
C ALA A 59 1.98 -16.12 -8.24
N SER A 60 2.20 -14.83 -8.56
CA SER A 60 2.10 -14.26 -9.91
C SER A 60 3.23 -13.29 -10.25
N THR A 61 3.62 -13.27 -11.52
CA THR A 61 4.49 -12.25 -12.12
C THR A 61 3.71 -11.08 -12.72
N ASN A 62 2.39 -11.20 -12.94
CA ASN A 62 1.54 -10.09 -13.38
C ASN A 62 1.44 -9.05 -12.27
N ILE A 63 1.65 -7.78 -12.63
CA ILE A 63 1.77 -6.66 -11.70
C ILE A 63 0.48 -6.38 -10.91
N THR A 64 -0.71 -6.55 -11.50
CA THR A 64 -2.01 -6.38 -10.81
C THR A 64 -2.25 -7.49 -9.79
N THR A 65 -2.01 -8.75 -10.16
CA THR A 65 -2.28 -9.87 -9.24
C THR A 65 -1.20 -9.99 -8.16
N ARG A 66 0.05 -9.67 -8.47
CA ARG A 66 1.12 -9.46 -7.48
C ARG A 66 0.76 -8.36 -6.49
N PHE A 67 0.38 -7.18 -6.97
CA PHE A 67 0.03 -6.06 -6.10
C PHE A 67 -1.22 -6.34 -5.25
N GLY A 68 -2.21 -7.05 -5.79
CA GLY A 68 -3.33 -7.56 -4.99
C GLY A 68 -2.91 -8.52 -3.89
N ASP A 69 -1.95 -9.41 -4.16
CA ASP A 69 -1.37 -10.34 -3.18
C ASP A 69 -0.57 -9.62 -2.08
N GLU A 70 0.22 -8.60 -2.43
CA GLU A 70 0.96 -7.73 -1.51
C GLU A 70 0.01 -6.95 -0.58
N ALA A 71 -1.03 -6.36 -1.15
CA ALA A 71 -2.08 -5.68 -0.39
C ALA A 71 -2.84 -6.67 0.52
N ARG A 72 -3.11 -7.90 0.06
CA ARG A 72 -3.75 -8.93 0.89
C ARG A 72 -2.89 -9.33 2.08
N ALA A 73 -1.56 -9.42 1.90
CA ALA A 73 -0.63 -9.72 2.99
C ALA A 73 -0.61 -8.63 4.09
N VAL A 74 -0.85 -7.36 3.76
CA VAL A 74 -0.87 -6.23 4.72
C VAL A 74 -2.26 -5.97 5.31
N PHE A 75 -3.31 -5.97 4.49
CA PHE A 75 -4.67 -5.57 4.87
C PHE A 75 -5.62 -6.76 5.12
N GLY A 76 -5.17 -8.00 4.88
CA GLY A 76 -6.02 -9.18 4.87
C GLY A 76 -6.92 -9.25 3.62
N PRO A 77 -7.95 -10.12 3.63
CA PRO A 77 -8.85 -10.31 2.49
C PRO A 77 -9.50 -9.00 2.01
N ILE A 78 -9.28 -8.68 0.74
CA ILE A 78 -9.81 -7.49 0.08
C ILE A 78 -11.26 -7.77 -0.36
N PRO A 79 -12.25 -6.92 -0.01
CA PRO A 79 -13.63 -7.10 -0.44
C PRO A 79 -13.81 -6.80 -1.93
N ASP A 80 -14.79 -7.45 -2.56
CA ASP A 80 -15.26 -7.07 -3.90
C ASP A 80 -15.78 -5.62 -3.89
N ALA A 81 -15.50 -4.88 -4.96
CA ALA A 81 -15.83 -3.47 -5.07
C ALA A 81 -17.26 -3.30 -5.59
N ASP A 82 -18.19 -2.91 -4.72
CA ASP A 82 -19.60 -2.73 -5.07
C ASP A 82 -20.03 -1.26 -5.00
N CYS A 83 -20.33 -0.63 -6.14
CA CYS A 83 -20.95 0.70 -6.21
C CYS A 83 -22.47 0.66 -6.46
N GLY A 84 -23.04 -0.53 -6.67
CA GLY A 84 -24.46 -0.76 -6.96
C GLY A 84 -25.32 -0.97 -5.71
N GLY A 85 -24.80 -1.71 -4.73
CA GLY A 85 -25.53 -2.19 -3.55
C GLY A 85 -25.90 -1.13 -2.52
N GLY A 86 -26.77 -1.51 -1.58
CA GLY A 86 -27.42 -0.60 -0.63
C GLY A 86 -26.50 0.13 0.36
N GLY A 87 -25.25 -0.33 0.50
CA GLY A 87 -24.20 0.37 1.26
C GLY A 87 -23.68 1.62 0.57
N ALA A 88 -23.66 1.64 -0.78
CA ALA A 88 -23.11 2.72 -1.58
C ALA A 88 -23.93 4.01 -1.43
N LYS A 89 -23.25 5.15 -1.57
CA LYS A 89 -23.85 6.49 -1.52
C LYS A 89 -23.57 7.25 -2.80
N THR A 90 -24.59 7.97 -3.27
CA THR A 90 -24.47 8.90 -4.38
C THR A 90 -23.87 10.21 -3.86
N ILE A 91 -22.89 10.75 -4.58
CA ILE A 91 -22.32 12.07 -4.32
C ILE A 91 -23.28 13.09 -4.94
N PRO A 92 -23.90 13.98 -4.15
CA PRO A 92 -24.82 15.00 -4.65
C PRO A 92 -24.06 16.18 -5.26
N LEU A 93 -24.74 16.91 -6.14
CA LEU A 93 -24.27 18.18 -6.68
C LEU A 93 -25.06 19.33 -6.04
N GLU A 94 -24.36 20.41 -5.72
CA GLU A 94 -24.90 21.60 -5.06
C GLU A 94 -24.63 22.86 -5.90
N VAL A 95 -25.70 23.61 -6.20
CA VAL A 95 -25.66 24.84 -7.00
C VAL A 95 -26.58 25.89 -6.36
N ASP A 96 -26.01 27.02 -5.97
CA ASP A 96 -26.70 28.10 -5.24
C ASP A 96 -27.43 27.58 -3.97
N GLY A 97 -26.86 26.58 -3.28
CA GLY A 97 -27.45 25.90 -2.12
C GLY A 97 -28.58 24.91 -2.42
N ASN A 98 -28.78 24.51 -3.68
CA ASN A 98 -29.83 23.56 -4.11
C ASN A 98 -29.22 22.23 -4.58
N ILE A 99 -29.89 21.11 -4.30
CA ILE A 99 -29.54 19.80 -4.88
C ILE A 99 -29.88 19.81 -6.36
N VAL A 100 -28.93 19.38 -7.18
CA VAL A 100 -29.13 19.19 -8.61
C VAL A 100 -29.15 17.71 -8.98
N ASP A 101 -30.15 17.31 -9.78
CA ASP A 101 -30.23 15.98 -10.41
C ASP A 101 -30.77 16.09 -11.84
N LEU A 102 -30.33 15.22 -12.76
CA LEU A 102 -30.77 15.26 -14.16
C LEU A 102 -32.02 14.39 -14.36
N LYS A 103 -33.13 14.99 -14.79
CA LYS A 103 -34.43 14.31 -14.92
C LYS A 103 -35.23 14.79 -16.14
N PRO A 104 -36.18 13.98 -16.65
CA PRO A 104 -37.19 14.47 -17.59
C PRO A 104 -38.02 15.59 -16.93
N ASN A 105 -38.06 16.78 -17.53
CA ASN A 105 -38.85 17.90 -17.03
C ASN A 105 -40.33 17.73 -17.43
N PRO A 106 -41.27 17.49 -16.49
CA PRO A 106 -42.68 17.23 -16.80
C PRO A 106 -43.43 18.48 -17.29
N ASP A 107 -42.89 19.68 -17.07
CA ASP A 107 -43.52 20.96 -17.42
C ASP A 107 -43.27 21.36 -18.89
N LYS A 108 -42.50 20.55 -19.64
CA LYS A 108 -42.13 20.80 -21.03
C LYS A 108 -42.56 19.64 -21.94
N ALA A 109 -43.14 19.96 -23.10
CA ALA A 109 -43.57 18.98 -24.08
C ALA A 109 -42.42 18.05 -24.50
N GLY A 110 -42.67 16.73 -24.49
CA GLY A 110 -41.66 15.70 -24.77
C GLY A 110 -40.78 15.33 -23.57
N ASN A 111 -40.96 15.96 -22.41
CA ASN A 111 -40.21 15.72 -21.17
C ASN A 111 -38.68 15.71 -21.36
N PRO A 112 -38.07 16.78 -21.92
CA PRO A 112 -36.62 16.85 -22.15
C PRO A 112 -35.84 16.67 -20.85
N LEU A 113 -34.63 16.13 -20.94
CA LEU A 113 -33.75 16.03 -19.78
C LEU A 113 -33.23 17.41 -19.41
N GLU A 114 -33.52 17.83 -18.18
CA GLU A 114 -33.05 19.09 -17.60
C GLU A 114 -32.63 18.87 -16.15
N PHE A 115 -31.76 19.75 -15.67
CA PHE A 115 -31.25 19.72 -14.32
C PHE A 115 -32.30 20.30 -13.38
N GLU A 116 -32.88 19.44 -12.55
CA GLU A 116 -33.86 19.80 -11.53
C GLU A 116 -33.12 20.33 -10.29
N HIS A 117 -33.43 21.55 -9.85
CA HIS A 117 -32.90 22.14 -8.63
C HIS A 117 -33.93 22.01 -7.52
N ARG A 118 -33.54 21.37 -6.41
CA ARG A 118 -34.37 21.23 -5.21
C ARG A 118 -33.74 21.89 -4.00
N ASP A 119 -34.56 22.57 -3.22
CA ASP A 119 -34.14 23.15 -1.95
C ASP A 119 -33.89 22.08 -0.87
N ALA A 120 -33.52 22.54 0.32
CA ALA A 120 -33.27 21.72 1.49
C ALA A 120 -34.49 20.92 2.00
N VAL A 121 -35.73 21.33 1.69
CA VAL A 121 -36.96 20.59 2.04
C VAL A 121 -37.43 19.67 0.91
N GLY A 122 -36.72 19.68 -0.23
CA GLY A 122 -36.98 18.86 -1.40
C GLY A 122 -37.98 19.46 -2.38
N ALA A 123 -38.39 20.73 -2.23
CA ALA A 123 -39.26 21.40 -3.20
C ALA A 123 -38.46 21.78 -4.46
N VAL A 124 -39.08 21.65 -5.64
CA VAL A 124 -38.44 22.07 -6.91
C VAL A 124 -38.50 23.59 -6.99
N VAL A 125 -37.35 24.23 -7.16
CA VAL A 125 -37.23 25.70 -7.19
C VAL A 125 -36.90 26.26 -8.57
N LYS A 126 -36.15 25.51 -9.41
CA LYS A 126 -35.87 25.86 -10.81
C LYS A 126 -35.46 24.63 -11.62
N TRP A 127 -35.52 24.76 -12.94
CA TRP A 127 -34.93 23.81 -13.90
C TRP A 127 -33.91 24.55 -14.77
N THR A 128 -32.78 23.93 -15.10
CA THR A 128 -31.78 24.49 -16.03
C THR A 128 -31.38 23.48 -17.11
N ALA A 129 -31.06 23.98 -18.31
CA ALA A 129 -30.61 23.13 -19.42
C ALA A 129 -29.12 22.71 -19.29
N SER A 130 -28.33 23.42 -18.48
CA SER A 130 -26.92 23.15 -18.22
C SER A 130 -26.53 23.53 -16.79
N ILE A 131 -25.35 23.08 -16.37
CA ILE A 131 -24.71 23.43 -15.09
C ILE A 131 -23.23 23.80 -15.36
N PRO A 132 -22.95 25.05 -15.78
CA PRO A 132 -21.57 25.51 -16.03
C PRO A 132 -20.82 25.87 -14.74
N LYS A 133 -21.53 25.99 -13.62
CA LYS A 133 -20.99 26.40 -12.33
C LYS A 133 -21.67 25.65 -11.19
N CYS A 134 -20.92 25.39 -10.13
CA CYS A 134 -21.41 24.77 -8.91
C CYS A 134 -20.70 25.34 -7.68
N ASP A 135 -21.26 25.04 -6.50
CA ASP A 135 -20.76 25.60 -5.24
C ASP A 135 -19.43 24.97 -4.81
N LYS A 136 -19.19 23.74 -5.27
CA LYS A 136 -18.07 22.86 -4.88
C LYS A 136 -17.54 22.08 -6.10
N PRO A 137 -16.86 22.72 -7.06
CA PRO A 137 -16.29 22.02 -8.20
C PRO A 137 -15.19 21.03 -7.78
N SER A 138 -14.88 20.08 -8.65
CA SER A 138 -13.87 19.05 -8.42
C SER A 138 -12.49 19.66 -8.19
N LEU A 139 -11.90 19.36 -7.02
CA LEU A 139 -10.50 19.69 -6.69
C LEU A 139 -9.59 18.67 -7.37
N ALA A 140 -10.09 17.44 -7.54
CA ALA A 140 -9.48 16.48 -8.42
C ALA A 140 -9.65 16.95 -9.88
N GLY A 141 -8.77 17.85 -10.32
CA GLY A 141 -8.59 18.14 -11.75
C GLY A 141 -8.34 16.84 -12.53
N ASN A 142 -8.79 16.82 -13.78
CA ASN A 142 -8.92 15.64 -14.66
C ASN A 142 -10.05 14.64 -14.30
N VAL A 143 -11.02 15.05 -13.47
CA VAL A 143 -12.40 14.52 -13.48
C VAL A 143 -13.42 15.67 -13.56
N THR A 144 -14.70 15.36 -13.73
CA THR A 144 -15.78 16.32 -13.99
C THR A 144 -15.88 17.44 -12.96
N TYR A 145 -15.83 18.70 -13.42
CA TYR A 145 -15.85 19.88 -12.55
C TYR A 145 -17.09 19.90 -11.65
N CYS A 146 -18.29 19.81 -12.23
CA CYS A 146 -19.53 19.78 -11.45
C CYS A 146 -20.17 18.38 -11.42
N GLY A 147 -19.37 17.32 -11.27
CA GLY A 147 -19.85 15.93 -11.39
C GLY A 147 -20.98 15.55 -10.44
N LEU A 148 -22.14 15.12 -10.98
CA LEU A 148 -23.23 14.49 -10.21
C LEU A 148 -23.29 12.98 -10.40
N ASN A 149 -24.07 12.32 -9.54
CA ASN A 149 -24.45 10.90 -9.62
C ASN A 149 -23.28 9.89 -9.68
N SER A 150 -22.06 10.33 -9.35
CA SER A 150 -20.95 9.46 -8.99
C SER A 150 -21.24 8.76 -7.65
N ARG A 151 -20.61 7.60 -7.42
CA ARG A 151 -20.88 6.77 -6.24
C ARG A 151 -19.62 6.46 -5.45
N LEU A 152 -19.80 6.39 -4.14
CA LEU A 152 -18.80 5.93 -3.17
C LEU A 152 -19.39 4.77 -2.36
N ASN A 153 -18.68 3.64 -2.28
CA ASN A 153 -18.94 2.62 -1.26
C ASN A 153 -17.82 2.58 -0.21
N ARG A 154 -18.16 2.11 0.99
CA ARG A 154 -17.28 2.04 2.17
C ARG A 154 -17.48 0.70 2.86
N VAL A 155 -16.40 -0.07 3.03
CA VAL A 155 -16.39 -1.35 3.74
C VAL A 155 -15.37 -1.29 4.87
N VAL A 156 -15.78 -1.61 6.10
CA VAL A 156 -14.93 -1.51 7.30
C VAL A 156 -14.81 -2.88 7.96
N LYS A 157 -13.59 -3.31 8.29
CA LYS A 157 -13.31 -4.56 9.00
C LYS A 157 -12.17 -4.35 10.02
N GLY A 158 -12.52 -4.17 11.29
CA GLY A 158 -11.55 -3.78 12.31
C GLY A 158 -10.95 -2.41 11.98
N ASN A 159 -9.62 -2.28 12.02
CA ASN A 159 -8.93 -1.05 11.63
C ASN A 159 -8.76 -0.87 10.12
N VAL A 160 -8.95 -1.92 9.33
CA VAL A 160 -8.88 -1.86 7.86
C VAL A 160 -10.18 -1.33 7.29
N GLU A 161 -10.04 -0.44 6.31
CA GLU A 161 -11.16 0.17 5.62
C GLU A 161 -10.88 0.28 4.12
N TRP A 162 -11.90 -0.02 3.32
CA TRP A 162 -11.87 0.04 1.87
C TRP A 162 -12.90 1.04 1.35
N LEU A 163 -12.49 1.89 0.42
CA LEU A 163 -13.31 2.86 -0.28
C LEU A 163 -13.32 2.56 -1.78
N PHE A 164 -14.50 2.51 -2.37
CA PHE A 164 -14.69 2.23 -3.79
C PHE A 164 -15.36 3.40 -4.47
N LEU A 165 -14.68 4.00 -5.45
CA LEU A 165 -15.07 5.23 -6.13
C LEU A 165 -15.42 4.94 -7.58
N CYS A 166 -16.70 5.09 -7.90
CA CYS A 166 -17.20 4.96 -9.26
C CYS A 166 -17.67 6.32 -9.77
N ARG A 167 -16.81 6.99 -10.53
CA ARG A 167 -16.97 8.39 -10.94
C ARG A 167 -17.45 8.47 -12.40
N LYS A 168 -18.56 9.18 -12.61
CA LYS A 168 -19.00 9.60 -13.95
C LYS A 168 -18.09 10.73 -14.43
N SER A 169 -17.54 10.59 -15.63
CA SER A 169 -16.76 11.60 -16.34
C SER A 169 -16.86 11.42 -17.85
N ASN A 170 -16.67 12.49 -18.60
CA ASN A 170 -16.53 12.55 -20.06
C ASN A 170 -15.15 13.17 -20.41
N ALA A 171 -14.93 13.51 -21.68
CA ALA A 171 -13.68 14.12 -22.16
C ALA A 171 -13.60 15.65 -21.91
N SER A 172 -14.73 16.35 -21.93
CA SER A 172 -14.82 17.79 -21.63
C SER A 172 -14.69 18.11 -20.13
N LEU A 173 -14.95 17.12 -19.26
CA LEU A 173 -15.11 17.28 -17.81
C LEU A 173 -16.33 18.14 -17.41
N GLU A 174 -17.23 18.40 -18.35
CA GLU A 174 -18.45 19.18 -18.17
C GLU A 174 -19.70 18.29 -18.01
N LEU A 175 -20.81 18.88 -17.56
CA LEU A 175 -22.10 18.20 -17.49
C LEU A 175 -22.92 18.42 -18.76
N GLU A 176 -23.45 17.33 -19.31
CA GLU A 176 -24.33 17.34 -20.48
C GLU A 176 -25.73 16.87 -20.08
N PRO A 177 -26.82 17.38 -20.69
CA PRO A 177 -28.20 16.98 -20.36
C PRO A 177 -28.57 15.64 -21.04
N ASP A 178 -27.74 14.62 -20.88
CA ASP A 178 -27.87 13.31 -21.54
C ASP A 178 -28.08 12.14 -20.54
N PRO A 179 -28.62 10.98 -20.98
CA PRO A 179 -28.92 9.86 -20.10
C PRO A 179 -27.74 9.31 -19.28
N TYR A 180 -26.49 9.55 -19.66
CA TYR A 180 -25.30 9.14 -18.90
C TYR A 180 -25.29 9.69 -17.48
N TRP A 181 -25.69 10.95 -17.29
CA TRP A 181 -25.62 11.64 -16.01
C TRP A 181 -26.77 11.33 -15.05
N GLN A 182 -27.79 10.61 -15.50
CA GLN A 182 -28.91 10.20 -14.66
C GLN A 182 -28.48 9.24 -13.53
N ARG A 183 -29.12 9.38 -12.36
CA ARG A 183 -28.89 8.52 -11.17
C ARG A 183 -29.20 7.04 -11.41
N SER A 184 -30.15 6.77 -12.29
CA SER A 184 -30.60 5.44 -12.72
C SER A 184 -29.59 4.74 -13.64
N ASN A 185 -28.75 5.49 -14.36
CA ASN A 185 -27.81 4.93 -15.31
C ASN A 185 -26.55 4.40 -14.58
N PRO A 186 -26.25 3.09 -14.64
CA PRO A 186 -25.16 2.49 -13.87
C PRO A 186 -23.76 2.70 -14.49
N LYS A 187 -23.70 3.34 -15.66
CA LYS A 187 -22.48 3.58 -16.44
C LYS A 187 -21.62 4.68 -15.84
N PHE A 188 -20.30 4.50 -15.88
CA PHE A 188 -19.30 5.47 -15.42
C PHE A 188 -17.93 5.19 -16.07
N SER A 189 -17.00 6.15 -16.07
CA SER A 189 -15.75 6.04 -16.85
C SER A 189 -14.47 6.03 -16.00
N ARG A 190 -14.57 6.16 -14.68
CA ARG A 190 -13.42 6.22 -13.77
C ARG A 190 -13.68 5.41 -12.50
N PHE A 191 -13.05 4.24 -12.40
CA PHE A 191 -13.02 3.40 -11.20
C PHE A 191 -11.75 3.62 -10.39
N GLY A 192 -11.85 3.62 -9.06
CA GLY A 192 -10.70 3.56 -8.14
C GLY A 192 -11.08 2.91 -6.81
N SER A 193 -10.11 2.26 -6.18
CA SER A 193 -10.22 1.59 -4.87
C SER A 193 -9.09 2.05 -3.97
N ILE A 194 -9.40 2.35 -2.70
CA ILE A 194 -8.43 2.76 -1.70
C ILE A 194 -8.60 1.83 -0.49
N GLY A 195 -7.56 1.10 -0.12
CA GLY A 195 -7.49 0.39 1.16
C GLY A 195 -6.63 1.18 2.14
N PHE A 196 -7.00 1.26 3.41
CA PHE A 196 -6.15 1.89 4.42
C PHE A 196 -6.37 1.30 5.82
N ASN A 197 -5.38 1.47 6.69
CA ASN A 197 -5.44 1.07 8.08
C ASN A 197 -5.46 2.31 9.00
N ARG A 198 -6.51 2.42 9.81
CA ARG A 198 -6.76 3.56 10.70
C ARG A 198 -5.76 3.69 11.86
N GLY A 199 -5.10 2.60 12.26
CA GLY A 199 -4.12 2.58 13.34
C GLY A 199 -2.70 2.87 12.87
N THR A 200 -2.33 2.45 11.66
CA THR A 200 -0.93 2.51 11.16
C THR A 200 -0.69 3.55 10.07
N GLY A 201 -1.73 4.09 9.43
CA GLY A 201 -1.58 5.00 8.30
C GLY A 201 -1.10 4.33 7.00
N GLU A 202 -0.99 2.99 6.99
CA GLU A 202 -0.74 2.22 5.78
C GLU A 202 -1.90 2.40 4.80
N ILE A 203 -1.59 2.65 3.53
CA ILE A 203 -2.57 2.93 2.47
C ILE A 203 -2.18 2.22 1.16
N VAL A 204 -3.17 1.88 0.35
CA VAL A 204 -3.00 1.24 -0.96
C VAL A 204 -4.00 1.80 -1.97
N PHE A 205 -3.57 1.95 -3.22
CA PHE A 205 -4.35 2.52 -4.31
C PHE A 205 -4.44 1.54 -5.48
N PHE A 206 -5.66 1.31 -5.97
CA PHE A 206 -5.88 0.60 -7.22
C PHE A 206 -6.78 1.43 -8.12
N ASP A 207 -6.39 1.57 -9.37
CA ASP A 207 -7.19 2.26 -10.38
C ASP A 207 -7.78 1.26 -11.37
N GLY A 208 -9.01 1.50 -11.81
CA GLY A 208 -9.51 0.83 -13.00
C GLY A 208 -8.77 1.34 -14.24
N ARG A 209 -8.60 0.45 -15.22
CA ARG A 209 -7.98 0.74 -16.53
C ARG A 209 -8.56 1.98 -17.21
N LYS A 210 -7.73 2.74 -17.93
CA LYS A 210 -8.10 4.08 -18.48
C LYS A 210 -8.62 4.05 -19.91
N ASP A 211 -8.47 2.92 -20.59
CA ASP A 211 -8.90 2.62 -21.95
C ASP A 211 -10.31 1.98 -22.03
N GLN A 212 -10.98 1.74 -20.89
CA GLN A 212 -12.42 1.46 -20.88
C GLN A 212 -13.20 2.77 -20.82
N GLU A 213 -13.96 3.04 -21.89
CA GLU A 213 -14.86 4.20 -21.96
C GLU A 213 -15.98 4.12 -20.91
N VAL A 214 -16.45 2.90 -20.59
CA VAL A 214 -17.59 2.66 -19.71
C VAL A 214 -17.44 1.39 -18.86
N PHE A 215 -17.31 1.56 -17.55
CA PHE A 215 -17.60 0.59 -16.49
C PHE A 215 -19.10 0.61 -16.13
N ASP A 216 -19.60 -0.44 -15.50
CA ASP A 216 -21.01 -0.58 -15.10
C ASP A 216 -21.14 -1.17 -13.68
N TRP A 217 -21.72 -0.43 -12.73
CA TRP A 217 -21.84 -0.87 -11.33
C TRP A 217 -23.10 -1.69 -11.01
N SER A 218 -23.84 -2.16 -12.02
CA SER A 218 -24.98 -3.08 -11.80
C SER A 218 -24.57 -4.42 -11.17
N LYS A 219 -23.27 -4.72 -11.15
CA LYS A 219 -22.65 -5.85 -10.47
C LYS A 219 -21.40 -5.40 -9.70
N PRO A 220 -21.02 -6.08 -8.60
CA PRO A 220 -19.72 -5.88 -7.97
C PRO A 220 -18.56 -6.23 -8.90
N PHE A 221 -17.47 -5.50 -8.77
CA PHE A 221 -16.19 -5.80 -9.42
C PHE A 221 -15.32 -6.66 -8.51
N VAL A 222 -14.50 -7.52 -9.13
CA VAL A 222 -13.58 -8.39 -8.39
C VAL A 222 -12.49 -7.57 -7.68
N SER A 223 -12.07 -8.00 -6.50
CA SER A 223 -10.92 -7.45 -5.79
C SER A 223 -9.61 -7.56 -6.62
N PRO A 224 -8.65 -6.64 -6.43
CA PRO A 224 -7.28 -6.81 -6.95
C PRO A 224 -6.69 -8.14 -6.46
N GLY A 225 -6.01 -8.87 -7.33
CA GLY A 225 -5.46 -10.19 -6.98
C GLY A 225 -6.50 -11.32 -6.87
N GLY A 226 -7.77 -11.09 -7.24
CA GLY A 226 -8.85 -12.05 -7.02
C GLY A 226 -9.23 -12.20 -5.54
N ARG A 227 -10.21 -13.06 -5.24
CA ARG A 227 -10.69 -13.26 -3.86
C ARG A 227 -9.73 -14.11 -3.01
N SER A 228 -8.91 -14.92 -3.66
CA SER A 228 -7.83 -15.68 -3.03
C SER A 228 -6.66 -15.91 -4.00
N TYR A 229 -5.53 -16.41 -3.49
CA TYR A 229 -4.42 -16.91 -4.33
C TYR A 229 -4.86 -18.00 -5.33
N SER A 230 -5.86 -18.81 -4.96
CA SER A 230 -6.40 -19.92 -5.79
C SER A 230 -7.56 -19.53 -6.71
N ASP A 231 -8.04 -18.28 -6.66
CA ASP A 231 -9.15 -17.78 -7.48
C ASP A 231 -8.68 -17.45 -8.91
N THR A 232 -8.33 -18.47 -9.71
CA THR A 232 -7.80 -18.29 -11.07
C THR A 232 -8.71 -17.44 -11.95
N ALA A 233 -10.04 -17.60 -11.83
CA ALA A 233 -11.01 -16.84 -12.61
C ALA A 233 -11.10 -15.37 -12.16
N GLY A 234 -11.17 -15.11 -10.85
CA GLY A 234 -11.17 -13.75 -10.30
C GLY A 234 -9.83 -13.03 -10.51
N ARG A 235 -8.71 -13.74 -10.48
CA ARG A 235 -7.38 -13.22 -10.81
C ARG A 235 -7.33 -12.75 -12.25
N ALA A 236 -7.71 -13.59 -13.22
CA ALA A 236 -7.78 -13.19 -14.63
C ALA A 236 -8.74 -12.01 -14.87
N ALA A 237 -9.88 -11.97 -14.17
CA ALA A 237 -10.81 -10.84 -14.23
C ALA A 237 -10.21 -9.55 -13.63
N ALA A 238 -9.41 -9.63 -12.57
CA ALA A 238 -8.72 -8.48 -11.99
C ALA A 238 -7.65 -7.92 -12.95
N GLU A 239 -6.87 -8.79 -13.59
CA GLU A 239 -5.83 -8.38 -14.57
C GLU A 239 -6.41 -7.63 -15.78
N ALA A 240 -7.66 -7.93 -16.16
CA ALA A 240 -8.38 -7.25 -17.23
C ALA A 240 -9.12 -5.95 -16.81
N LEU A 241 -9.25 -5.71 -15.50
CA LEU A 241 -10.03 -4.62 -14.90
C LEU A 241 -9.15 -3.45 -14.40
N TYR A 242 -8.05 -3.76 -13.72
CA TYR A 242 -7.21 -2.74 -13.07
C TYR A 242 -6.10 -2.24 -14.01
N ASP A 243 -5.68 -0.99 -13.80
CA ASP A 243 -4.55 -0.39 -14.49
C ASP A 243 -3.22 -1.00 -14.01
N GLN A 244 -2.50 -1.65 -14.92
CA GLN A 244 -1.17 -2.23 -14.69
C GLN A 244 -0.04 -1.20 -14.79
N THR A 245 -0.31 -0.01 -15.32
CA THR A 245 0.71 1.03 -15.58
C THR A 245 0.81 2.07 -14.46
N PHE A 246 -0.14 2.08 -13.52
CA PHE A 246 -0.25 3.04 -12.42
C PHE A 246 -0.14 4.49 -12.90
N GLN A 247 -0.91 4.89 -13.93
CA GLN A 247 -0.82 6.23 -14.53
C GLN A 247 -1.22 7.38 -13.58
N ILE A 248 -2.01 7.08 -12.54
CA ILE A 248 -2.48 8.10 -11.58
C ILE A 248 -1.63 8.06 -10.32
N GLN A 249 -0.97 9.19 -10.06
CA GLN A 249 -0.21 9.44 -8.84
C GLN A 249 -1.17 9.72 -7.66
N CYS A 250 -1.88 8.70 -7.21
CA CYS A 250 -2.79 8.78 -6.08
C CYS A 250 -2.10 9.40 -4.84
N SER A 251 -0.86 9.03 -4.54
CA SER A 251 -0.07 9.61 -3.44
C SER A 251 0.12 11.14 -3.50
N ALA A 252 0.06 11.79 -4.67
CA ALA A 252 0.08 13.25 -4.75
C ALA A 252 -1.21 13.89 -4.24
N CYS A 253 -2.33 13.17 -4.32
CA CYS A 253 -3.64 13.61 -3.82
C CYS A 253 -3.96 13.05 -2.42
N HIS A 254 -3.23 12.03 -1.92
CA HIS A 254 -3.57 11.25 -0.72
C HIS A 254 -2.62 11.43 0.47
N ASP A 255 -3.20 11.85 1.62
CA ASP A 255 -2.48 12.26 2.83
C ASP A 255 -2.65 11.31 4.02
N ASN A 256 -1.62 11.21 4.88
CA ASN A 256 -1.67 10.44 6.13
C ASN A 256 -2.56 11.08 7.20
N LYS A 257 -2.76 12.40 7.18
CA LYS A 257 -3.62 13.09 8.17
C LYS A 257 -5.10 12.89 7.89
N ASN A 258 -5.48 12.38 6.70
CA ASN A 258 -6.85 12.07 6.33
C ASN A 258 -6.92 11.10 5.12
N PRO A 259 -7.03 9.77 5.32
CA PRO A 259 -7.07 8.79 4.23
C PRO A 259 -8.26 8.99 3.28
N TYR A 260 -9.30 9.67 3.75
CA TYR A 260 -10.41 10.15 2.96
C TYR A 260 -10.04 11.41 2.15
N VAL A 261 -9.34 11.28 1.03
CA VAL A 261 -9.09 12.42 0.12
C VAL A 261 -10.34 13.02 -0.48
N ILE A 262 -11.42 12.24 -0.50
CA ILE A 262 -12.73 12.72 -0.87
C ILE A 262 -13.41 13.52 0.27
N ASN A 263 -12.82 13.65 1.48
CA ASN A 263 -13.42 14.43 2.58
C ASN A 263 -13.56 15.94 2.33
N PRO A 264 -12.81 16.62 1.46
CA PRO A 264 -13.24 17.88 0.88
C PRO A 264 -14.57 17.65 0.16
N HIS A 265 -14.61 16.94 -0.97
CA HIS A 265 -15.85 16.66 -1.73
C HIS A 265 -17.08 16.20 -0.93
N ILE A 266 -16.88 15.43 0.14
CA ILE A 266 -17.94 14.84 0.97
C ILE A 266 -18.24 15.64 2.25
N GLY A 267 -17.22 16.30 2.82
CA GLY A 267 -17.34 17.14 4.00
C GLY A 267 -17.77 18.58 3.67
N GLN A 268 -17.47 19.07 2.48
CA GLN A 268 -17.87 20.37 1.94
C GLN A 268 -19.37 20.61 2.00
N ALA A 269 -20.18 19.55 1.88
CA ALA A 269 -21.62 19.56 2.04
C ALA A 269 -22.13 19.98 3.45
N ARG A 270 -21.23 20.32 4.38
CA ARG A 270 -21.55 20.91 5.70
C ARG A 270 -21.23 22.40 5.78
N ILE A 271 -20.52 22.92 4.80
CA ILE A 271 -19.93 24.24 4.86
C ILE A 271 -20.87 25.26 4.23
N GLY A 272 -21.12 26.36 4.95
CA GLY A 272 -22.24 27.28 4.69
C GLY A 272 -23.45 27.08 5.60
N TYR A 273 -23.46 26.01 6.40
CA TYR A 273 -24.56 25.65 7.30
C TYR A 273 -24.10 25.83 8.74
N PRO A 274 -24.61 26.83 9.51
CA PRO A 274 -24.10 27.17 10.84
C PRO A 274 -24.06 26.01 11.86
N ASP A 275 -25.07 25.13 11.84
CA ASP A 275 -25.11 23.92 12.71
C ASP A 275 -24.39 22.71 12.08
N GLY A 276 -23.76 22.88 10.92
CA GLY A 276 -22.98 21.88 10.21
C GLY A 276 -23.76 20.61 9.91
N ARG A 277 -23.27 19.48 10.41
CA ARG A 277 -23.93 18.17 10.22
C ARG A 277 -25.32 18.07 10.85
N ASN A 278 -25.62 18.92 11.82
CA ASN A 278 -26.90 18.92 12.53
C ASN A 278 -27.92 19.85 11.86
N ASP A 279 -27.45 20.82 11.04
CA ASP A 279 -28.30 21.71 10.26
C ASP A 279 -29.24 20.87 9.37
N PRO A 280 -30.57 21.06 9.46
CA PRO A 280 -31.53 20.33 8.65
C PRO A 280 -31.24 20.42 7.15
N ARG A 281 -30.69 21.56 6.69
CA ARG A 281 -30.38 21.82 5.28
C ARG A 281 -29.19 20.99 4.80
N ALA A 282 -28.14 20.89 5.61
CA ALA A 282 -26.95 20.09 5.28
C ALA A 282 -27.26 18.59 5.11
N ARG A 283 -28.34 18.06 5.71
CA ARG A 283 -28.68 16.62 5.64
C ARG A 283 -28.88 16.12 4.22
N ALA A 284 -29.43 16.95 3.34
CA ALA A 284 -29.74 16.57 1.97
C ALA A 284 -28.46 16.42 1.12
N PHE A 285 -27.39 17.14 1.48
CA PHE A 285 -26.11 17.18 0.77
C PHE A 285 -25.03 16.31 1.46
N SER A 286 -25.09 16.12 2.78
CA SER A 286 -23.94 15.67 3.56
C SER A 286 -23.78 14.14 3.62
N LEU A 287 -22.74 13.66 2.94
CA LEU A 287 -22.18 12.32 3.17
C LEU A 287 -21.29 12.26 4.43
N GLY A 288 -21.19 13.30 5.25
CA GLY A 288 -20.15 13.39 6.29
C GLY A 288 -20.36 12.52 7.54
N ALA A 289 -21.44 11.75 7.66
CA ALA A 289 -21.55 10.67 8.65
C ALA A 289 -21.10 9.32 8.08
N TYR A 290 -21.04 9.21 6.74
CA TYR A 290 -20.58 8.04 6.02
C TYR A 290 -19.06 7.90 6.10
N LEU A 291 -18.34 9.01 5.95
CA LEU A 291 -16.90 9.12 6.22
C LEU A 291 -16.68 9.78 7.60
N PRO A 292 -16.38 9.00 8.65
CA PRO A 292 -16.15 9.56 9.98
C PRO A 292 -14.88 10.41 10.02
N ARG A 293 -14.82 11.38 10.92
CA ARG A 293 -13.56 12.08 11.22
C ARG A 293 -12.59 11.11 11.87
N LEU A 294 -11.35 11.09 11.39
CA LEU A 294 -10.23 10.44 12.06
C LEU A 294 -9.38 11.51 12.76
N PRO A 295 -8.66 11.18 13.85
CA PRO A 295 -7.74 12.10 14.47
C PRO A 295 -6.65 12.52 13.48
N ARG A 296 -6.57 13.82 13.18
CA ARG A 296 -5.40 14.41 12.52
C ARG A 296 -4.23 14.31 13.48
N ASN A 297 -3.23 13.52 13.17
CA ASN A 297 -2.00 13.41 13.94
C ASN A 297 -0.81 13.56 12.99
N GLU A 298 0.03 14.55 13.24
CA GLU A 298 1.25 14.82 12.46
C GLU A 298 2.30 13.71 12.58
N ARG A 299 2.10 12.77 13.52
CA ARG A 299 2.91 11.58 13.72
C ARG A 299 2.31 10.31 13.08
N THR A 300 1.16 10.41 12.39
CA THR A 300 0.61 9.25 11.66
C THR A 300 1.52 8.94 10.45
N PRO A 301 2.02 7.70 10.30
CA PRO A 301 2.86 7.34 9.18
C PRO A 301 2.14 7.50 7.82
N PHE A 302 2.81 7.98 6.77
CA PHE A 302 2.34 7.77 5.38
C PHE A 302 3.15 6.62 4.79
N ARG A 303 2.53 5.45 4.64
CA ARG A 303 3.18 4.30 4.01
C ARG A 303 2.30 3.72 2.92
N VAL A 304 2.74 3.87 1.69
CA VAL A 304 2.07 3.31 0.52
C VAL A 304 2.54 1.86 0.34
N ILE A 305 1.60 0.94 0.29
CA ILE A 305 1.83 -0.48 -0.01
C ILE A 305 1.66 -0.70 -1.51
N GLY A 306 2.53 -1.50 -2.11
CA GLY A 306 2.48 -1.94 -3.50
C GLY A 306 3.80 -1.73 -4.25
N SER A 307 4.59 -2.80 -4.42
CA SER A 307 5.93 -2.74 -5.02
C SER A 307 5.94 -2.08 -6.39
N GLY A 308 4.93 -2.38 -7.21
CA GLY A 308 4.76 -1.78 -8.54
C GLY A 308 4.50 -0.27 -8.46
N TYR A 309 3.51 0.14 -7.67
CA TYR A 309 3.14 1.55 -7.51
C TYR A 309 4.29 2.37 -6.89
N THR A 310 4.93 1.86 -5.84
CA THR A 310 6.02 2.56 -5.13
C THR A 310 7.31 2.64 -5.93
N SER A 311 7.49 1.75 -6.91
CA SER A 311 8.59 1.78 -7.88
C SER A 311 8.33 2.81 -8.98
N THR A 312 7.12 2.86 -9.54
CA THR A 312 6.72 3.90 -10.52
C THR A 312 6.89 5.31 -9.96
N TYR A 313 6.48 5.54 -8.71
CA TYR A 313 6.51 6.86 -8.07
C TYR A 313 7.64 6.99 -7.04
N ALA A 314 8.82 6.46 -7.38
CA ALA A 314 9.90 6.30 -6.42
C ALA A 314 10.43 7.64 -5.87
N ALA A 315 10.74 8.58 -6.76
CA ALA A 315 11.29 9.88 -6.40
C ALA A 315 10.27 10.75 -5.66
N GLU A 316 9.01 10.68 -6.08
CA GLU A 316 7.91 11.48 -5.59
C GLU A 316 7.50 11.10 -4.17
N LEU A 317 7.48 9.81 -3.85
CA LEU A 317 7.25 9.32 -2.49
C LEU A 317 8.44 9.66 -1.58
N LYS A 318 9.67 9.53 -2.07
CA LYS A 318 10.89 9.87 -1.32
C LYS A 318 10.99 11.36 -0.98
N ASN A 319 10.61 12.21 -1.92
CA ASN A 319 10.66 13.68 -1.76
C ASN A 319 9.40 14.26 -1.12
N ALA A 320 8.34 13.46 -0.93
CA ALA A 320 7.12 13.91 -0.29
C ALA A 320 7.40 14.37 1.15
N SER A 321 7.03 15.60 1.46
CA SER A 321 7.25 16.20 2.77
C SER A 321 5.99 16.89 3.31
N THR A 322 6.02 17.21 4.60
CA THR A 322 5.07 18.11 5.25
C THR A 322 5.70 19.49 5.37
N VAL A 323 5.01 20.54 4.92
CA VAL A 323 5.36 21.92 5.31
C VAL A 323 4.57 22.33 6.53
N ARG A 324 5.16 23.27 7.26
CA ARG A 324 4.49 24.20 8.14
C ARG A 324 4.07 25.43 7.31
N ASP A 325 2.95 26.04 7.66
CA ASP A 325 2.65 27.42 7.24
C ASP A 325 3.60 28.37 7.99
N PRO A 326 4.43 29.19 7.29
CA PRO A 326 5.32 30.13 7.96
C PRO A 326 4.56 31.16 8.82
N ASN A 327 3.37 31.56 8.37
CA ASN A 327 2.58 32.65 8.95
C ASN A 327 1.39 32.14 9.80
N GLY A 328 0.90 30.94 9.50
CA GLY A 328 -0.08 30.21 10.30
C GLY A 328 -1.51 30.26 9.78
N ASP A 329 -1.84 31.27 8.96
CA ASP A 329 -3.18 31.58 8.44
C ASP A 329 -3.92 30.37 7.87
N CYS A 330 -3.26 29.55 7.06
CA CYS A 330 -3.87 28.36 6.49
C CYS A 330 -3.89 27.20 7.49
N THR A 331 -2.95 27.10 8.44
CA THR A 331 -2.93 26.00 9.43
C THR A 331 -3.96 26.10 10.55
N GLU A 332 -4.52 27.28 10.83
CA GLU A 332 -5.65 27.40 11.77
C GLU A 332 -6.87 26.61 11.28
N CYS A 333 -7.08 26.59 9.96
CA CYS A 333 -8.14 25.86 9.29
C CYS A 333 -7.66 24.47 8.82
N HIS A 334 -6.54 24.40 8.10
CA HIS A 334 -6.10 23.26 7.30
C HIS A 334 -4.89 22.50 7.84
N THR A 335 -4.65 21.35 7.22
CA THR A 335 -3.38 20.63 7.29
C THR A 335 -2.76 20.61 5.89
N LEU A 336 -1.55 21.16 5.74
CA LEU A 336 -0.91 21.49 4.46
C LEU A 336 -0.18 20.31 3.76
N THR A 337 -0.80 19.15 3.69
CA THR A 337 -0.25 17.92 3.10
C THR A 337 -1.29 17.28 2.17
N THR A 338 -1.00 16.79 0.97
CA THR A 338 0.27 16.33 0.32
C THR A 338 0.81 17.20 -0.82
N GLN A 339 2.10 17.06 -1.15
CA GLN A 339 2.89 18.15 -1.75
C GLN A 339 3.60 17.90 -3.09
N THR A 340 3.57 16.70 -3.69
CA THR A 340 4.30 16.52 -4.97
C THR A 340 3.69 17.29 -6.15
N THR A 341 2.50 17.83 -5.97
CA THR A 341 2.09 19.08 -6.64
C THR A 341 1.56 20.11 -5.64
N GLY A 342 0.78 19.71 -4.61
CA GLY A 342 0.44 20.59 -3.47
C GLY A 342 -0.75 21.55 -3.66
N GLN A 343 -1.39 21.53 -4.82
CA GLN A 343 -2.08 22.74 -5.31
C GLN A 343 -3.58 22.82 -5.00
N ARG A 344 -4.16 21.69 -4.61
CA ARG A 344 -5.60 21.51 -4.41
C ARG A 344 -6.08 21.85 -2.99
N LEU A 345 -5.14 22.10 -2.06
CA LEU A 345 -5.44 22.46 -0.67
C LEU A 345 -4.99 23.88 -0.27
N ALA A 346 -4.20 24.58 -1.09
CA ALA A 346 -3.65 25.88 -0.73
C ALA A 346 -3.88 26.96 -1.82
N PRO A 347 -3.34 26.89 -3.05
CA PRO A 347 -3.69 27.84 -4.12
C PRO A 347 -5.21 27.91 -4.35
N ASP A 348 -5.83 26.74 -4.49
CA ASP A 348 -7.28 26.61 -4.67
C ASP A 348 -8.09 26.89 -3.38
N ALA A 349 -7.44 27.00 -2.22
CA ALA A 349 -8.10 27.40 -0.99
C ALA A 349 -8.16 28.92 -0.82
N VAL A 350 -7.11 29.66 -1.17
CA VAL A 350 -7.03 31.11 -0.95
C VAL A 350 -7.43 31.95 -2.17
N GLY A 351 -7.78 31.32 -3.28
CA GLY A 351 -8.17 32.01 -4.52
C GLY A 351 -7.01 32.83 -5.11
N LEU A 352 -5.78 32.35 -4.99
CA LEU A 352 -4.58 32.95 -5.59
C LEU A 352 -3.86 31.91 -6.44
N GLU A 353 -3.35 32.33 -7.60
CA GLU A 353 -2.61 31.44 -8.48
C GLU A 353 -1.35 30.89 -7.79
N PRO A 354 -0.97 29.61 -8.04
CA PRO A 354 0.29 29.07 -7.57
C PRO A 354 1.47 29.90 -8.09
N PHE A 355 2.52 29.97 -7.28
CA PHE A 355 3.72 30.77 -7.52
C PHE A 355 4.98 30.07 -7.01
N ILE A 356 6.11 30.32 -7.67
CA ILE A 356 7.45 29.92 -7.21
C ILE A 356 8.38 31.09 -7.53
N SER A 357 9.16 31.55 -6.55
CA SER A 357 10.09 32.69 -6.69
C SER A 357 11.19 32.42 -7.71
N ASN A 358 11.79 31.22 -7.64
CA ASN A 358 12.93 30.82 -8.47
C ASN A 358 12.74 29.35 -8.96
N PRO A 359 11.83 29.09 -9.91
CA PRO A 359 11.53 27.74 -10.34
C PRO A 359 12.66 27.12 -11.16
N SER A 360 12.95 25.84 -10.91
CA SER A 360 13.66 25.00 -11.86
C SER A 360 12.84 24.80 -13.14
N TRP A 361 13.45 24.31 -14.23
CA TRP A 361 12.74 24.10 -15.49
C TRP A 361 11.60 23.08 -15.39
N ALA A 362 11.74 22.05 -14.56
CA ALA A 362 10.69 21.08 -14.27
C ALA A 362 9.51 21.74 -13.52
N GLN A 363 9.80 22.43 -12.41
CA GLN A 363 8.81 23.18 -11.64
C GLN A 363 8.08 24.24 -12.49
N LEU A 364 8.75 24.87 -13.47
CA LEU A 364 8.11 25.83 -14.38
C LEU A 364 7.03 25.18 -15.26
N LEU A 365 7.21 23.92 -15.68
CA LEU A 365 6.21 23.18 -16.45
C LEU A 365 5.03 22.76 -15.57
N GLU A 366 5.30 22.25 -14.38
CA GLU A 366 4.29 21.87 -13.38
C GLU A 366 3.45 23.08 -12.93
N LEU A 367 4.10 24.22 -12.67
CA LEU A 367 3.46 25.48 -12.31
C LEU A 367 2.53 26.02 -13.41
N ARG A 368 2.91 25.86 -14.68
CA ARG A 368 2.06 26.22 -15.82
C ARG A 368 0.83 25.31 -15.93
N ALA A 369 1.03 23.99 -15.79
CA ALA A 369 -0.05 23.02 -15.86
C ALA A 369 -1.13 23.32 -14.81
N GLU A 370 -0.74 23.71 -13.59
CA GLU A 370 -1.75 24.03 -12.58
C GLU A 370 -2.28 25.47 -12.65
N LYS A 371 -1.53 26.47 -13.11
CA LYS A 371 -2.15 27.79 -13.38
C LYS A 371 -3.37 27.64 -14.29
N GLU A 372 -3.30 26.72 -15.26
CA GLU A 372 -4.47 26.33 -16.06
C GLU A 372 -5.50 25.52 -15.26
N ASN A 373 -5.13 24.47 -14.50
CA ASN A 373 -6.09 23.73 -13.66
C ASN A 373 -6.85 24.64 -12.68
N PHE A 374 -6.16 25.53 -11.96
CA PHE A 374 -6.72 26.52 -11.04
C PHE A 374 -7.70 27.44 -11.77
N ARG A 375 -7.30 27.99 -12.92
CA ARG A 375 -8.16 28.84 -13.75
C ARG A 375 -9.42 28.10 -14.22
N GLN A 376 -9.28 26.83 -14.62
CA GLN A 376 -10.40 25.98 -15.01
C GLN A 376 -11.36 25.71 -13.84
N VAL A 377 -10.85 25.29 -12.68
CA VAL A 377 -11.68 25.07 -11.48
C VAL A 377 -12.38 26.36 -11.05
N ASP A 378 -11.68 27.49 -11.04
CA ASP A 378 -12.24 28.80 -10.69
C ASP A 378 -13.38 29.23 -11.63
N MET A 379 -13.25 29.04 -12.96
CA MET A 379 -14.32 29.35 -13.92
C MET A 379 -15.64 28.60 -13.61
N HIS A 380 -15.56 27.41 -13.00
CA HIS A 380 -16.71 26.59 -12.63
C HIS A 380 -17.27 26.87 -11.21
N ARG A 381 -16.78 27.92 -10.52
CA ARG A 381 -17.31 28.35 -9.20
C ARG A 381 -18.49 29.31 -9.31
N THR A 382 -19.54 29.08 -8.52
CA THR A 382 -20.58 30.09 -8.24
C THR A 382 -20.01 31.29 -7.46
N GLU A 383 -20.73 32.42 -7.46
CA GLU A 383 -20.33 33.59 -6.66
C GLU A 383 -20.34 33.29 -5.16
N TRP A 384 -21.28 32.45 -4.70
CA TRP A 384 -21.33 31.95 -3.33
C TRP A 384 -20.04 31.24 -2.91
N ALA A 385 -19.47 30.43 -3.82
CA ALA A 385 -18.23 29.69 -3.57
C ALA A 385 -16.99 30.58 -3.56
N ARG A 386 -17.01 31.68 -4.30
CA ARG A 386 -15.89 32.63 -4.41
C ARG A 386 -15.80 33.59 -3.21
N ARG A 387 -16.94 34.15 -2.79
CA ARG A 387 -17.02 35.26 -1.80
C ARG A 387 -16.04 36.41 -2.04
N SER A 388 -15.85 36.73 -3.32
CA SER A 388 -15.20 37.92 -3.91
C SER A 388 -13.80 38.35 -3.39
N GLY A 389 -12.81 38.30 -4.30
CA GLY A 389 -11.47 38.86 -4.12
C GLY A 389 -10.38 37.80 -3.94
N GLY A 390 -9.18 38.06 -4.49
CA GLY A 390 -8.03 37.18 -4.33
C GLY A 390 -7.46 37.23 -2.91
N GLY A 391 -7.01 36.09 -2.40
CA GLY A 391 -6.47 35.93 -1.04
C GLY A 391 -7.52 35.57 0.01
N ARG A 392 -8.81 35.48 -0.34
CA ARG A 392 -9.83 35.02 0.60
C ARG A 392 -9.88 33.50 0.65
N ILE A 393 -9.76 32.93 1.85
CA ILE A 393 -10.03 31.51 2.07
C ILE A 393 -11.47 31.22 1.64
N HIS A 394 -11.62 30.40 0.60
CA HIS A 394 -12.90 30.01 0.05
C HIS A 394 -13.72 29.24 1.09
N PRO A 395 -15.04 29.42 1.19
CA PRO A 395 -15.83 28.93 2.32
C PRO A 395 -15.68 27.43 2.48
N TRP A 396 -15.87 26.69 1.38
CA TRP A 396 -15.81 25.24 1.28
C TRP A 396 -14.42 24.65 1.66
N MET A 397 -13.42 25.51 1.89
CA MET A 397 -12.13 25.26 2.51
C MET A 397 -12.07 25.80 3.95
N VAL A 398 -12.91 25.29 4.86
CA VAL A 398 -12.73 25.53 6.31
C VAL A 398 -12.97 24.23 7.10
N PRO A 399 -11.91 23.52 7.51
CA PRO A 399 -12.03 22.26 8.25
C PRO A 399 -12.40 22.38 9.75
N ALA A 400 -12.50 21.21 10.39
CA ALA A 400 -12.75 20.96 11.81
C ALA A 400 -14.03 21.59 12.41
N ASN A 401 -14.16 22.91 12.49
CA ASN A 401 -15.35 23.59 13.06
C ASN A 401 -16.01 24.58 12.08
N GLY A 402 -15.53 24.67 10.82
CA GLY A 402 -15.95 25.61 9.76
C GLY A 402 -17.38 25.50 9.20
N ASN A 403 -18.35 25.35 10.09
CA ASN A 403 -19.78 25.44 9.78
C ASN A 403 -20.20 26.92 9.67
N ASP A 404 -19.68 27.73 10.60
CA ASP A 404 -19.86 29.18 10.60
C ASP A 404 -18.83 29.84 9.66
N VAL A 405 -19.37 30.44 8.61
CA VAL A 405 -18.65 31.21 7.59
C VAL A 405 -19.17 32.65 7.56
N SER A 406 -19.79 33.12 8.65
CA SER A 406 -20.20 34.52 8.85
C SER A 406 -19.07 35.37 9.46
N GLY A 407 -18.11 34.74 10.14
CA GLY A 407 -16.81 35.33 10.40
C GLY A 407 -16.10 35.66 9.08
N HIS A 408 -15.46 36.83 9.03
CA HIS A 408 -14.59 37.17 7.90
C HIS A 408 -13.42 36.19 7.91
N SER A 409 -13.26 35.37 6.86
CA SER A 409 -12.02 34.63 6.70
C SER A 409 -10.87 35.63 6.56
N SER A 410 -9.77 35.40 7.28
CA SER A 410 -8.54 36.15 7.13
C SER A 410 -8.14 36.12 5.65
N GLN A 411 -7.86 37.30 5.10
CA GLN A 411 -7.36 37.41 3.73
C GLN A 411 -5.84 37.24 3.78
N ILE A 412 -5.31 36.19 3.16
CA ILE A 412 -3.86 36.04 3.02
C ILE A 412 -3.33 37.16 2.12
N SER A 413 -2.24 37.80 2.54
CA SER A 413 -1.59 38.83 1.72
C SER A 413 -0.88 38.18 0.52
N LEU A 414 -0.58 38.95 -0.52
CA LEU A 414 0.14 38.42 -1.68
C LEU A 414 1.55 37.93 -1.30
N ASP A 415 2.22 38.58 -0.36
CA ASP A 415 3.58 38.20 0.05
C ASP A 415 3.56 36.98 0.97
N THR A 416 2.63 36.93 1.92
CA THR A 416 2.32 35.75 2.74
C THR A 416 1.97 34.54 1.86
N TRP A 417 1.22 34.76 0.76
CA TRP A 417 0.91 33.73 -0.21
C TRP A 417 2.14 33.25 -0.98
N ARG A 418 3.04 34.14 -1.39
CA ARG A 418 4.29 33.75 -2.08
C ARG A 418 5.17 32.89 -1.19
N GLU A 419 5.37 33.28 0.07
CA GLU A 419 6.12 32.50 1.06
C GLU A 419 5.51 31.10 1.26
N LEU A 420 4.19 31.01 1.47
CA LEU A 420 3.49 29.73 1.62
C LEU A 420 3.58 28.90 0.33
N SER A 421 3.43 29.50 -0.83
CA SER A 421 3.52 28.83 -2.13
C SER A 421 4.93 28.29 -2.38
N ASP A 422 5.99 29.09 -2.16
CA ASP A 422 7.38 28.63 -2.22
C ASP A 422 7.61 27.45 -1.25
N CYS A 423 7.08 27.50 -0.03
CA CYS A 423 7.12 26.37 0.89
C CYS A 423 6.46 25.11 0.31
N LEU A 424 5.22 25.20 -0.17
CA LEU A 424 4.45 24.08 -0.72
C LEU A 424 5.11 23.43 -1.95
N TRP A 425 5.87 24.20 -2.72
CA TRP A 425 6.59 23.76 -3.92
C TRP A 425 8.02 23.25 -3.66
N GLY A 426 8.46 23.16 -2.40
CA GLY A 426 9.82 22.74 -2.06
C GLY A 426 10.90 23.78 -2.37
N SER A 427 10.52 25.04 -2.60
CA SER A 427 11.38 26.16 -2.99
C SER A 427 11.63 27.20 -1.88
N GLY A 428 10.98 27.05 -0.73
CA GLY A 428 11.19 27.90 0.44
C GLY A 428 12.35 27.44 1.33
N GLY A 429 12.60 28.20 2.40
CA GLY A 429 13.71 28.00 3.33
C GLY A 429 13.36 27.21 4.59
N PRO A 430 14.18 27.34 5.66
CA PRO A 430 13.98 26.64 6.93
C PRO A 430 12.63 26.93 7.62
N GLU A 431 12.02 28.09 7.36
CA GLU A 431 10.71 28.51 7.85
C GLU A 431 9.58 27.54 7.48
N CYS A 432 9.71 26.87 6.33
CA CYS A 432 8.76 25.86 5.85
C CYS A 432 8.77 24.58 6.71
N GLY A 433 9.79 24.37 7.54
CA GLY A 433 9.82 23.29 8.53
C GLY A 433 9.68 21.88 7.94
N TYR A 434 10.21 21.65 6.74
CA TYR A 434 10.09 20.40 5.98
C TYR A 434 10.39 19.15 6.82
N ARG A 435 9.46 18.17 6.80
CA ARG A 435 9.66 16.83 7.39
C ARG A 435 9.25 15.76 6.39
N PRO A 436 9.95 14.61 6.28
CA PRO A 436 9.52 13.51 5.42
C PRO A 436 8.09 13.08 5.73
N LEU A 437 7.24 13.01 4.70
CA LEU A 437 5.88 12.50 4.81
C LEU A 437 5.90 10.96 4.80
N TYR A 438 6.64 10.40 3.84
CA TYR A 438 6.78 8.96 3.66
C TYR A 438 7.62 8.35 4.78
N THR A 439 7.06 7.34 5.44
CA THR A 439 7.68 6.65 6.58
C THR A 439 8.15 5.25 6.18
N PRO A 440 9.38 4.85 6.58
CA PRO A 440 9.84 3.48 6.38
C PRO A 440 8.93 2.43 7.04
N CYS A 441 8.96 1.24 6.47
CA CYS A 441 8.39 0.02 7.03
C CYS A 441 8.92 -0.27 8.45
N PRO A 442 8.04 -0.59 9.43
CA PRO A 442 8.46 -0.86 10.79
C PRO A 442 9.09 -2.25 10.92
N ALA A 443 10.34 -2.27 11.39
CA ALA A 443 11.01 -3.50 11.80
C ALA A 443 10.20 -4.24 12.89
N PRO A 444 10.09 -5.58 12.82
CA PRO A 444 9.57 -6.38 13.92
C PRO A 444 10.34 -6.20 15.21
N ALA A 445 9.69 -6.44 16.35
CA ALA A 445 10.23 -6.43 17.71
C ALA A 445 10.81 -5.09 18.20
N LYS A 446 10.97 -4.10 17.33
CA LYS A 446 11.32 -2.74 17.72
C LYS A 446 10.16 -2.13 18.51
N GLY A 447 10.49 -1.50 19.64
CA GLY A 447 9.52 -0.90 20.56
C GLY A 447 8.81 0.34 20.01
N ALA A 448 9.00 1.51 20.62
CA ALA A 448 8.36 2.74 20.16
C ALA A 448 8.73 3.05 18.68
N GLY A 449 7.73 2.99 17.79
CA GLY A 449 7.91 3.17 16.34
C GLY A 449 8.19 1.90 15.52
N GLY A 450 8.16 0.71 16.14
CA GLY A 450 8.07 -0.58 15.44
C GLY A 450 6.66 -1.18 15.52
N ASP A 451 6.55 -2.49 15.30
CA ASP A 451 5.27 -3.20 15.49
C ASP A 451 4.97 -3.61 16.94
N GLY A 452 5.98 -3.56 17.83
CA GLY A 452 5.88 -4.02 19.21
C GLY A 452 5.75 -5.55 19.39
N SER A 453 5.78 -6.32 18.30
CA SER A 453 5.61 -7.77 18.30
C SER A 453 6.96 -8.47 18.35
N ALA A 454 7.17 -9.29 19.38
CA ALA A 454 8.39 -10.08 19.55
C ALA A 454 8.09 -11.59 19.59
N PRO A 455 9.01 -12.44 19.11
CA PRO A 455 9.06 -13.86 19.44
C PRO A 455 8.96 -14.09 20.95
N GLY A 456 8.07 -15.00 21.34
CA GLY A 456 7.96 -15.53 22.69
C GLY A 456 7.96 -17.06 22.67
N ASP A 457 7.92 -17.66 23.86
CA ASP A 457 7.83 -19.12 24.05
C ASP A 457 8.90 -19.89 23.24
N LEU A 458 10.13 -19.33 23.15
CA LEU A 458 11.23 -19.93 22.40
C LEU A 458 11.69 -21.23 23.09
N ALA A 459 11.78 -22.31 22.32
CA ALA A 459 12.17 -23.62 22.80
C ALA A 459 13.05 -24.36 21.79
N VAL A 460 13.94 -25.21 22.32
CA VAL A 460 14.75 -26.16 21.56
C VAL A 460 14.49 -27.56 22.12
N THR A 461 14.38 -28.56 21.25
CA THR A 461 14.19 -29.96 21.65
C THR A 461 14.99 -30.87 20.74
N VAL A 462 15.86 -31.70 21.32
CA VAL A 462 16.57 -32.76 20.60
C VAL A 462 15.70 -34.01 20.60
N LEU A 463 15.22 -34.41 19.43
CA LEU A 463 14.36 -35.58 19.24
C LEU A 463 15.20 -36.85 19.04
N PRO A 464 14.62 -38.05 19.26
CA PRO A 464 15.27 -39.31 18.88
C PRO A 464 15.65 -39.36 17.39
N PRO A 465 16.57 -40.26 16.99
CA PRO A 465 16.97 -40.40 15.60
C PRO A 465 15.81 -40.87 14.73
N ASP A 466 15.85 -40.57 13.43
CA ASP A 466 15.00 -41.30 12.47
C ASP A 466 15.48 -42.76 12.35
N PRO A 467 14.58 -43.74 12.18
CA PRO A 467 14.95 -45.17 12.06
C PRO A 467 15.98 -45.44 10.96
N ASP A 468 15.90 -44.69 9.86
CA ASP A 468 16.76 -44.83 8.68
C ASP A 468 18.07 -44.02 8.78
N ALA A 469 18.25 -43.23 9.85
CA ALA A 469 19.41 -42.36 10.06
C ALA A 469 19.85 -42.28 11.55
N PRO A 470 20.24 -43.40 12.18
CA PRO A 470 20.42 -43.50 13.64
C PRO A 470 21.51 -42.59 14.24
N ALA A 471 22.45 -42.09 13.43
CA ALA A 471 23.51 -41.18 13.85
C ALA A 471 23.09 -39.69 13.87
N GLU A 472 21.94 -39.35 13.27
CA GLU A 472 21.44 -37.98 13.14
C GLU A 472 20.22 -37.79 14.04
N ARG A 473 20.32 -36.87 15.01
CA ARG A 473 19.20 -36.45 15.85
C ARG A 473 18.46 -35.31 15.15
N ARG A 474 17.15 -35.22 15.30
CA ARG A 474 16.38 -34.07 14.79
C ARG A 474 16.32 -32.99 15.87
N ILE A 475 16.97 -31.85 15.64
CA ILE A 475 16.83 -30.67 16.50
C ILE A 475 15.59 -29.91 16.03
N ARG A 476 14.63 -29.72 16.93
CA ARG A 476 13.47 -28.86 16.74
C ARG A 476 13.68 -27.54 17.44
N VAL A 477 13.45 -26.45 16.72
CA VAL A 477 13.35 -25.10 17.25
C VAL A 477 11.91 -24.64 17.05
N SER A 478 11.27 -24.14 18.11
CA SER A 478 9.93 -23.57 18.04
C SER A 478 9.83 -22.27 18.81
N TRP A 479 8.94 -21.39 18.37
CA TRP A 479 8.62 -20.12 19.02
C TRP A 479 7.19 -19.73 18.67
N LYS A 480 6.65 -18.73 19.36
CA LYS A 480 5.35 -18.15 19.03
C LYS A 480 5.44 -16.67 18.71
N TYR A 481 4.64 -16.23 17.73
CA TYR A 481 4.62 -14.84 17.28
C TYR A 481 3.21 -14.39 16.87
N LEU A 482 2.87 -13.13 17.16
CA LEU A 482 1.63 -12.49 16.71
C LEU A 482 1.97 -11.32 15.79
N ASN A 483 1.56 -11.38 14.53
CA ASN A 483 1.68 -10.27 13.59
C ASN A 483 0.51 -9.27 13.80
N SER A 484 0.54 -8.52 14.90
CA SER A 484 -0.53 -7.61 15.31
C SER A 484 -0.43 -6.19 14.73
N TYR A 485 0.52 -5.89 13.84
CA TYR A 485 0.70 -4.53 13.34
C TYR A 485 -0.57 -4.02 12.63
N GLY A 486 -1.18 -2.97 13.20
CA GLY A 486 -2.45 -2.40 12.75
C GLY A 486 -3.71 -3.22 13.05
N GLU A 487 -3.63 -4.23 13.93
CA GLU A 487 -4.77 -5.06 14.35
C GLU A 487 -5.50 -5.73 13.17
N VAL A 488 -4.74 -6.33 12.26
CA VAL A 488 -5.25 -7.02 11.07
C VAL A 488 -5.14 -8.54 11.27
N PRO A 489 -6.24 -9.27 11.54
CA PRO A 489 -6.15 -10.70 11.90
C PRO A 489 -5.59 -11.62 10.81
N GLY A 490 -5.70 -11.22 9.55
CA GLY A 490 -5.22 -11.97 8.38
C GLY A 490 -3.87 -11.48 7.84
N ARG A 491 -3.08 -10.74 8.64
CA ARG A 491 -1.81 -10.14 8.19
C ARG A 491 -0.70 -11.17 8.08
N ASP A 492 -0.02 -11.19 6.94
CA ASP A 492 0.97 -12.20 6.57
C ASP A 492 2.27 -11.61 5.99
N ASP A 493 2.65 -10.41 6.41
CA ASP A 493 3.86 -9.73 5.91
C ASP A 493 5.13 -9.98 6.76
N VAL A 494 5.13 -10.95 7.69
CA VAL A 494 6.29 -11.28 8.54
C VAL A 494 6.77 -12.71 8.32
N ARG A 495 8.09 -12.89 8.23
CA ARG A 495 8.78 -14.19 8.22
C ARG A 495 9.97 -14.17 9.16
N PHE A 496 10.58 -15.35 9.33
CA PHE A 496 11.79 -15.52 10.13
C PHE A 496 12.92 -16.10 9.30
N ASN A 497 14.12 -15.55 9.47
CA ASN A 497 15.34 -16.26 9.14
C ASN A 497 15.84 -16.98 10.41
N MET A 498 16.47 -18.14 10.26
CA MET A 498 17.16 -18.84 11.34
C MET A 498 18.57 -19.21 10.90
N ALA A 499 19.57 -18.60 11.53
CA ALA A 499 20.98 -18.92 11.34
C ALA A 499 21.45 -19.91 12.42
N VAL A 500 22.30 -20.86 12.04
CA VAL A 500 22.82 -21.90 12.92
C VAL A 500 24.33 -22.05 12.69
N ARG A 501 25.11 -21.96 13.77
CA ARG A 501 26.55 -22.29 13.77
C ARG A 501 26.81 -23.55 14.57
N GLU A 502 27.52 -24.51 13.97
CA GLU A 502 27.92 -25.75 14.61
C GLU A 502 29.30 -25.62 15.27
N SER A 503 29.46 -26.21 16.45
CA SER A 503 30.73 -26.33 17.18
C SER A 503 30.80 -27.66 17.93
N ARG A 504 31.96 -27.96 18.54
CA ARG A 504 32.07 -29.08 19.50
C ARG A 504 31.55 -28.63 20.86
N ILE A 505 30.91 -29.53 21.61
CA ILE A 505 30.54 -29.27 23.01
C ILE A 505 31.85 -29.09 23.81
N PRO A 506 32.06 -27.97 24.55
CA PRO A 506 33.23 -27.80 25.40
C PRO A 506 33.28 -28.85 26.51
N ALA A 507 34.46 -29.39 26.82
CA ALA A 507 34.61 -30.43 27.84
C ALA A 507 34.18 -29.97 29.25
N ALA A 508 34.35 -28.68 29.55
CA ALA A 508 33.90 -28.05 30.80
C ALA A 508 32.41 -27.66 30.79
N GLY A 509 31.69 -27.83 29.67
CA GLY A 509 30.28 -27.46 29.54
C GLY A 509 29.97 -25.96 29.48
N GLU A 510 30.99 -25.10 29.45
CA GLU A 510 30.92 -23.62 29.38
C GLU A 510 29.85 -23.13 28.40
N GLU A 511 29.14 -22.05 28.71
CA GLU A 511 28.19 -21.43 27.77
C GLU A 511 28.93 -20.66 26.66
N PRO A 512 28.41 -20.64 25.42
CA PRO A 512 29.01 -19.89 24.32
C PRO A 512 28.91 -18.38 24.55
N HIS A 513 29.95 -17.63 24.17
CA HIS A 513 29.92 -16.18 24.18
C HIS A 513 29.01 -15.64 23.07
N ALA A 514 28.54 -14.39 23.18
CA ALA A 514 27.69 -13.74 22.18
C ALA A 514 28.27 -13.77 20.74
N LYS A 515 29.61 -13.70 20.59
CA LYS A 515 30.31 -13.81 19.29
C LYS A 515 30.27 -15.21 18.67
N ASP A 516 30.04 -16.25 19.48
CA ASP A 516 30.06 -17.66 19.04
C ASP A 516 28.71 -18.04 18.40
N TYR A 517 27.66 -17.26 18.66
CA TYR A 517 26.42 -17.28 17.88
C TYR A 517 26.61 -16.65 16.48
N PRO A 518 25.79 -17.04 15.48
CA PRO A 518 25.73 -16.33 14.21
C PRO A 518 25.55 -14.82 14.40
N SER A 519 26.16 -14.00 13.54
CA SER A 519 25.99 -12.55 13.56
C SER A 519 24.62 -12.13 13.02
N LEU A 520 24.28 -10.84 13.19
CA LEU A 520 23.09 -10.28 12.53
C LEU A 520 23.22 -10.33 11.00
N ASP A 521 24.39 -10.04 10.44
CA ASP A 521 24.64 -10.08 8.99
C ASP A 521 24.45 -11.50 8.41
N GLU A 522 24.97 -12.52 9.11
CA GLU A 522 24.78 -13.93 8.74
C GLU A 522 23.30 -14.36 8.82
N ALA A 523 22.53 -13.80 9.76
CA ALA A 523 21.10 -14.06 9.89
C ALA A 523 20.23 -13.25 8.93
N MET A 524 20.66 -12.05 8.51
CA MET A 524 20.05 -11.29 7.43
C MET A 524 20.20 -12.04 6.10
N GLY A 525 21.33 -12.72 5.91
CA GLY A 525 21.68 -13.41 4.68
C GLY A 525 22.55 -12.57 3.75
N ASN A 526 23.39 -11.70 4.32
CA ASN A 526 24.42 -11.02 3.55
C ASN A 526 25.34 -12.08 2.91
N ASP A 527 25.62 -11.95 1.61
CA ASP A 527 26.35 -12.93 0.81
C ASP A 527 25.79 -14.38 0.89
N PHE A 528 24.47 -14.54 0.99
CA PHE A 528 23.82 -15.86 1.06
C PHE A 528 24.06 -16.72 -0.19
N ARG A 529 24.68 -17.89 -0.01
CA ARG A 529 24.88 -18.95 -0.99
C ARG A 529 23.83 -20.04 -0.80
N ALA A 530 22.80 -20.04 -1.65
CA ALA A 530 21.76 -21.06 -1.65
C ALA A 530 22.29 -22.46 -2.05
N LEU A 531 21.92 -23.48 -1.29
CA LEU A 531 22.15 -24.91 -1.60
C LEU A 531 20.83 -25.63 -1.94
N ARG A 532 19.72 -25.12 -1.40
CA ARG A 532 18.32 -25.36 -1.77
C ARG A 532 17.61 -23.98 -1.77
N PRO A 533 16.40 -23.81 -2.35
CA PRO A 533 15.84 -22.49 -2.66
C PRO A 533 15.81 -21.47 -1.51
N LYS A 534 15.61 -21.92 -0.26
CA LYS A 534 15.64 -21.08 0.96
C LYS A 534 16.54 -21.64 2.08
N VAL A 535 17.50 -22.50 1.74
CA VAL A 535 18.46 -23.10 2.69
C VAL A 535 19.87 -23.07 2.09
N GLY A 536 20.85 -22.62 2.86
CA GLY A 536 22.22 -22.48 2.37
C GLY A 536 23.18 -21.96 3.43
N LEU A 537 24.20 -21.23 2.99
CA LEU A 537 25.22 -20.65 3.86
C LEU A 537 25.20 -19.11 3.78
N SER A 538 25.46 -18.43 4.88
CA SER A 538 25.81 -17.01 4.92
C SER A 538 26.96 -16.85 5.92
N GLY A 539 28.10 -16.33 5.44
CA GLY A 539 29.35 -16.37 6.19
C GLY A 539 29.72 -17.79 6.63
N SER A 540 29.84 -17.99 7.94
CA SER A 540 30.14 -19.28 8.58
C SER A 540 28.90 -20.05 9.04
N ALA A 541 27.71 -19.45 8.94
CA ALA A 541 26.47 -20.02 9.45
C ALA A 541 25.65 -20.70 8.35
N ARG A 542 24.98 -21.79 8.72
CA ARG A 542 23.90 -22.38 7.92
C ARG A 542 22.65 -21.52 8.11
N LEU A 543 22.04 -21.06 7.03
CA LEU A 543 20.90 -20.16 7.04
C LEU A 543 19.67 -20.82 6.44
N MET A 544 18.57 -20.79 7.19
CA MET A 544 17.21 -21.08 6.73
C MET A 544 16.46 -19.75 6.60
N GLN A 545 15.94 -19.45 5.42
CA GLN A 545 15.27 -18.18 5.14
C GLN A 545 13.74 -18.33 5.08
N ASN A 546 13.03 -17.25 5.44
CA ASN A 546 11.61 -17.06 5.17
C ASN A 546 10.66 -18.10 5.80
N ALA A 547 10.92 -18.55 7.02
CA ALA A 547 10.00 -19.41 7.74
C ALA A 547 8.66 -18.71 8.04
N SER A 548 7.59 -19.35 7.58
CA SER A 548 6.19 -19.04 7.86
C SER A 548 5.71 -19.81 9.11
N TYR A 549 4.49 -19.53 9.60
CA TYR A 549 3.95 -20.23 10.76
C TYR A 549 3.56 -21.67 10.40
N PHE A 550 3.56 -22.56 11.40
CA PHE A 550 3.34 -23.99 11.17
C PHE A 550 1.95 -24.25 10.59
N GLY A 551 1.89 -25.06 9.53
CA GLY A 551 0.66 -25.31 8.77
C GLY A 551 0.32 -24.27 7.70
N HIS A 552 1.09 -23.17 7.56
CA HIS A 552 0.85 -22.18 6.51
C HIS A 552 1.54 -22.55 5.18
N ALA A 553 0.79 -23.20 4.30
CA ALA A 553 1.27 -23.56 2.96
C ALA A 553 1.53 -22.31 2.10
N GLN A 554 2.53 -22.39 1.23
CA GLN A 554 2.87 -21.33 0.27
C GLN A 554 1.67 -20.91 -0.58
N TYR A 555 1.43 -19.60 -0.67
CA TYR A 555 0.32 -18.99 -1.40
C TYR A 555 -1.06 -19.55 -1.01
N SER A 556 -1.26 -19.82 0.27
CA SER A 556 -2.59 -20.05 0.86
C SER A 556 -3.07 -18.82 1.64
N GLU A 557 -4.37 -18.77 1.93
CA GLU A 557 -4.93 -17.66 2.71
C GLU A 557 -4.55 -17.79 4.18
N ALA A 558 -3.93 -16.77 4.75
CA ALA A 558 -3.62 -16.74 6.17
C ALA A 558 -4.92 -16.78 7.00
N SER A 559 -5.06 -17.83 7.82
CA SER A 559 -6.21 -17.97 8.73
C SER A 559 -6.29 -16.75 9.65
N SER A 560 -7.48 -16.19 9.87
CA SER A 560 -7.61 -15.00 10.73
C SER A 560 -7.34 -15.35 12.20
N SER A 561 -6.40 -14.65 12.84
CA SER A 561 -6.07 -14.83 14.27
C SER A 561 -5.59 -13.54 14.91
N MET A 562 -5.94 -13.33 16.19
CA MET A 562 -5.36 -12.31 17.07
C MET A 562 -4.51 -12.95 18.19
N GLU A 563 -4.24 -14.26 18.10
CA GLU A 563 -3.40 -15.02 19.03
C GLU A 563 -2.03 -15.34 18.41
N ARG A 564 -1.02 -15.57 19.26
CA ARG A 564 0.32 -15.93 18.79
C ARG A 564 0.29 -17.31 18.10
N ARG A 565 0.75 -17.36 16.85
CA ARG A 565 0.89 -18.58 16.05
C ARG A 565 2.18 -19.30 16.40
N GLU A 566 2.19 -20.63 16.33
CA GLU A 566 3.40 -21.44 16.43
C GLU A 566 4.22 -21.35 15.13
N TYR A 567 5.51 -21.11 15.27
CA TYR A 567 6.51 -21.25 14.23
C TYR A 567 7.48 -22.35 14.66
N ARG A 568 7.98 -23.12 13.69
CA ARG A 568 8.81 -24.28 13.95
C ARG A 568 9.75 -24.57 12.78
N LEU A 569 10.99 -24.91 13.09
CA LEU A 569 11.97 -25.44 12.14
C LEU A 569 12.67 -26.68 12.76
N ASP A 570 12.78 -27.75 11.97
CA ASP A 570 13.49 -28.97 12.34
C ASP A 570 14.80 -29.07 11.50
N PHE A 571 15.97 -29.35 12.09
CA PHE A 571 17.24 -29.54 11.35
C PHE A 571 18.08 -30.70 11.91
N PRO A 572 18.96 -31.35 11.10
CA PRO A 572 19.74 -32.49 11.56
C PRO A 572 20.89 -32.04 12.47
N GLY A 573 21.03 -32.73 13.60
CA GLY A 573 22.05 -32.54 14.60
C GLY A 573 22.92 -33.80 14.77
N THR A 574 24.23 -33.59 14.74
CA THR A 574 25.25 -34.65 14.89
C THR A 574 25.57 -34.86 16.36
N CYS A 575 25.82 -36.10 16.76
CA CYS A 575 26.27 -36.44 18.10
C CYS A 575 27.53 -35.67 18.54
N ASN A 576 27.54 -35.25 19.81
CA ASN A 576 28.60 -34.51 20.50
C ASN A 576 28.92 -33.15 19.87
N ARG A 577 27.91 -32.53 19.21
CA ARG A 577 27.95 -31.18 18.66
C ARG A 577 27.02 -30.23 19.39
N ARG A 578 27.42 -28.97 19.34
CA ARG A 578 26.71 -27.81 19.87
C ARG A 578 26.24 -26.94 18.71
N TYR A 579 25.01 -26.45 18.80
CA TYR A 579 24.38 -25.60 17.79
C TYR A 579 23.98 -24.28 18.43
N ALA A 580 24.68 -23.21 18.08
CA ALA A 580 24.34 -21.85 18.46
C ALA A 580 23.41 -21.27 17.38
N ILE A 581 22.22 -20.84 17.78
CA ILE A 581 21.09 -20.53 16.89
C ILE A 581 20.69 -19.07 17.10
N ARG A 582 20.48 -18.33 16.01
CA ARG A 582 19.91 -16.98 16.00
C ARG A 582 18.63 -16.99 15.18
N ILE A 583 17.51 -16.58 15.79
CA ILE A 583 16.25 -16.31 15.09
C ILE A 583 16.20 -14.82 14.77
N LEU A 584 15.84 -14.46 13.54
CA LEU A 584 15.73 -13.08 13.10
C LEU A 584 14.37 -12.83 12.44
N PRO A 585 13.44 -12.11 13.10
CA PRO A 585 12.20 -11.68 12.46
C PRO A 585 12.48 -10.62 11.39
N LYS A 586 11.72 -10.66 10.30
CA LYS A 586 11.72 -9.62 9.27
C LYS A 586 10.34 -9.39 8.67
N ARG A 587 10.04 -8.14 8.34
CA ARG A 587 8.80 -7.70 7.69
C ARG A 587 9.06 -7.43 6.21
N PHE A 588 8.25 -8.02 5.35
CA PHE A 588 8.17 -7.69 3.94
C PHE A 588 7.36 -6.41 3.80
N CYS A 589 7.97 -5.41 3.18
CA CYS A 589 7.48 -4.06 3.22
C CYS A 589 6.60 -3.72 2.02
N PHE A 590 6.78 -4.43 0.90
CA PHE A 590 6.05 -4.22 -0.36
C PHE A 590 6.07 -2.74 -0.79
N ASP A 591 7.19 -2.08 -0.51
CA ASP A 591 7.44 -0.67 -0.73
C ASP A 591 8.94 -0.46 -1.03
N GLN A 592 9.41 0.78 -1.18
CA GLN A 592 10.81 1.06 -1.54
C GLN A 592 11.87 0.51 -0.56
N SER A 593 11.49 0.16 0.67
CA SER A 593 12.39 -0.41 1.69
C SER A 593 12.57 -1.92 1.62
N ASP A 594 11.82 -2.61 0.75
CA ASP A 594 11.83 -4.06 0.51
C ASP A 594 11.58 -4.94 1.76
N VAL A 595 12.56 -5.04 2.68
CA VAL A 595 12.49 -5.85 3.91
C VAL A 595 13.07 -5.10 5.11
N ALA A 596 12.29 -5.00 6.19
CA ALA A 596 12.71 -4.45 7.47
C ALA A 596 13.01 -5.57 8.49
N TYR A 597 14.27 -5.73 8.87
CA TYR A 597 14.73 -6.72 9.85
C TYR A 597 14.62 -6.18 11.29
N GLY A 598 14.26 -7.05 12.23
CA GLY A 598 14.36 -6.75 13.67
C GLY A 598 15.81 -6.62 14.14
N SER A 599 16.04 -5.96 15.26
CA SER A 599 17.38 -5.71 15.83
C SER A 599 17.71 -6.53 17.08
N GLU A 600 16.73 -7.25 17.64
CA GLU A 600 16.85 -7.93 18.93
C GLU A 600 17.48 -9.34 18.81
N ASP A 601 18.23 -9.73 19.84
CA ASP A 601 18.98 -10.99 19.89
C ASP A 601 18.13 -12.16 20.42
N TYR A 602 17.49 -12.91 19.50
CA TYR A 602 16.79 -14.15 19.81
C TYR A 602 17.72 -15.36 19.68
N LEU A 603 18.50 -15.59 20.73
CA LEU A 603 19.56 -16.61 20.76
C LEU A 603 19.10 -17.89 21.48
N LEU A 604 19.45 -19.05 20.91
CA LEU A 604 19.11 -20.37 21.42
C LEU A 604 20.28 -21.34 21.29
N LEU A 605 20.36 -22.31 22.20
CA LEU A 605 21.44 -23.30 22.25
C LEU A 605 20.90 -24.73 22.21
N ALA A 606 21.53 -25.59 21.42
CA ALA A 606 21.28 -27.04 21.43
C ALA A 606 22.59 -27.82 21.61
N ASP A 607 22.72 -28.58 22.69
CA ASP A 607 23.79 -29.58 22.85
C ASP A 607 23.22 -30.97 22.52
N VAL A 608 23.71 -31.60 21.45
CA VAL A 608 23.32 -32.97 21.07
C VAL A 608 24.32 -33.94 21.69
N ARG A 609 23.98 -34.49 22.86
CA ARG A 609 24.75 -35.57 23.49
C ARG A 609 24.22 -36.92 23.06
N CYS A 610 25.12 -37.85 22.78
CA CYS A 610 24.79 -39.23 22.45
C CYS A 610 25.67 -40.12 23.32
N ASP A 611 25.10 -40.50 24.47
CA ASP A 611 25.67 -41.41 25.45
C ASP A 611 25.30 -42.87 25.10
#